data_AF-A0A7S4CAN8-F1
#
_entry.id   AF-A0A7S4CAN8-F1
#
_cell.length_a   1.000
_cell.length_b   1.000
_cell.length_c   1.000
_cell.angle_alpha   90.00
_cell.angle_beta   90.00
_cell.angle_gamma   90.00
#
_symmetry.space_group_name_H-M   'P 1'
#
loop_
_entity.id
_entity.type
_entity.pdbx_description
1 polymer ?
#
loop_
_entity_poly.entity_id
_entity_poly.type
_entity_poly.pdbx_seq_one_letter_code
_entity_poly.pdbx_strand_id
1 'polypeptide(L)'
;PIQAKGDMPSPRSGCAFVAVGPLLYAYGGVGDHHQYCGDLYVFDMRSHTGSLIPLTQCPVAGWRGLNQASMVHYKGQLVLFGGYSGTQYSDVLWSINPSTGFCMDHTVKSEEWPAGRQSHSAVMWGDKMVVFGGKNFGGLLSDLCVFDLSGLFVGAERKIE
;
A
#
# COMPACT_ATOMS: atom_id res chain seq x y z
N PRO A 1 16.99 -12.08 -14.54
CA PRO A 1 15.62 -12.00 -13.96
C PRO A 1 15.25 -13.32 -13.27
N ILE A 2 14.74 -13.26 -12.03
CA ILE A 2 14.11 -14.44 -11.39
C ILE A 2 12.76 -14.64 -12.07
N GLN A 3 12.55 -15.80 -12.70
CA GLN A 3 11.25 -16.16 -13.25
C GLN A 3 10.41 -16.80 -12.15
N ALA A 4 9.49 -16.02 -11.58
CA ALA A 4 8.48 -16.56 -10.70
C ALA A 4 7.37 -17.25 -11.50
N LYS A 5 6.83 -18.34 -10.96
CA LYS A 5 5.72 -19.12 -11.55
C LYS A 5 4.44 -18.94 -10.74
N GLY A 6 3.30 -19.33 -11.29
CA GLY A 6 1.99 -19.24 -10.60
C GLY A 6 1.15 -18.08 -11.13
N ASP A 7 0.31 -17.52 -10.26
CA ASP A 7 -0.52 -16.36 -10.61
C ASP A 7 0.35 -15.09 -10.51
N MET A 8 0.63 -14.51 -11.67
CA MET A 8 1.54 -13.37 -11.82
C MET A 8 0.74 -12.14 -12.25
N PRO A 9 1.05 -10.95 -11.70
CA PRO A 9 0.40 -9.72 -12.15
C PRO A 9 0.73 -9.45 -13.62
N SER A 10 -0.21 -8.82 -14.32
CA SER A 10 0.05 -8.22 -15.64
C SER A 10 1.22 -7.23 -15.59
N PRO A 11 1.94 -7.01 -16.72
CA PRO A 11 2.95 -5.94 -16.82
C PRO A 11 2.39 -4.59 -16.39
N ARG A 12 3.16 -3.86 -15.58
CA ARG A 12 2.73 -2.60 -14.95
C ARG A 12 3.91 -1.81 -14.39
N SER A 13 3.69 -0.54 -14.12
CA SER A 13 4.65 0.36 -13.47
C SER A 13 4.05 1.04 -12.24
N GLY A 14 4.90 1.59 -11.37
CA GLY A 14 4.46 2.40 -10.23
C GLY A 14 3.74 1.61 -9.13
N CYS A 15 3.98 0.31 -9.01
CA CYS A 15 3.42 -0.48 -7.91
C CYS A 15 4.05 -0.06 -6.57
N ALA A 16 3.26 -0.14 -5.51
CA ALA A 16 3.80 -0.17 -4.16
C ALA A 16 4.42 -1.55 -3.91
N PHE A 17 5.62 -1.61 -3.32
CA PHE A 17 6.37 -2.85 -3.14
C PHE A 17 7.05 -2.90 -1.77
N VAL A 18 6.89 -3.99 -1.03
CA VAL A 18 7.51 -4.15 0.30
C VAL A 18 7.92 -5.60 0.56
N ALA A 19 9.01 -5.77 1.32
CA ALA A 19 9.47 -7.07 1.78
C ALA A 19 9.00 -7.35 3.21
N VAL A 20 8.52 -8.57 3.46
CA VAL A 20 8.20 -9.10 4.79
C VAL A 20 8.85 -10.47 4.92
N GLY A 21 10.08 -10.49 5.44
CA GLY A 21 10.89 -11.70 5.45
C GLY A 21 11.12 -12.23 4.02
N PRO A 22 10.79 -13.50 3.72
CA PRO A 22 10.97 -14.09 2.38
C PRO A 22 9.85 -13.74 1.39
N LEU A 23 8.80 -13.04 1.84
CA LEU A 23 7.65 -12.68 1.03
C LEU A 23 7.76 -11.25 0.54
N LEU A 24 7.56 -11.02 -0.76
CA LEU A 24 7.49 -9.70 -1.35
C LEU A 24 6.05 -9.41 -1.77
N TYR A 25 5.52 -8.26 -1.40
CA TYR A 25 4.15 -7.87 -1.71
C TYR A 25 4.16 -6.72 -2.71
N ALA A 26 3.38 -6.87 -3.79
CA ALA A 26 3.15 -5.83 -4.78
C ALA A 26 1.67 -5.47 -4.80
N TYR A 27 1.38 -4.18 -4.66
CA TYR A 27 0.03 -3.66 -4.79
C TYR A 27 -0.01 -2.55 -5.83
N GLY A 28 -1.08 -2.56 -6.61
CA GLY A 28 -1.42 -1.44 -7.46
C GLY A 28 -0.56 -1.31 -8.72
N GLY A 29 -0.32 -0.06 -9.11
CA GLY A 29 0.38 0.32 -10.33
C GLY A 29 -0.55 0.60 -11.51
N VAL A 30 0.06 0.94 -12.63
CA VAL A 30 -0.61 1.19 -13.91
C VAL A 30 -0.10 0.20 -14.95
N GLY A 31 -1.02 -0.57 -15.52
CA GLY A 31 -0.77 -1.46 -16.65
C GLY A 31 -0.85 -0.72 -17.99
N ASP A 32 -0.81 -1.48 -19.07
CA ASP A 32 -1.02 -0.94 -20.42
C ASP A 32 -2.38 -0.24 -20.54
N HIS A 33 -2.48 0.72 -21.47
CA HIS A 33 -3.71 1.50 -21.70
C HIS A 33 -4.23 2.27 -20.47
N HIS A 34 -3.34 2.63 -19.54
CA HIS A 34 -3.68 3.35 -18.32
C HIS A 34 -4.68 2.62 -17.41
N GLN A 35 -4.65 1.28 -17.41
CA GLN A 35 -5.43 0.50 -16.46
C GLN A 35 -4.80 0.58 -15.07
N TYR A 36 -5.46 1.25 -14.13
CA TYR A 36 -5.02 1.32 -12.74
C TYR A 36 -5.37 0.00 -12.03
N CYS A 37 -4.34 -0.79 -11.70
CA CYS A 37 -4.49 -2.10 -11.10
C CYS A 37 -4.74 -1.97 -9.60
N GLY A 38 -5.59 -2.86 -9.04
CA GLY A 38 -6.04 -2.78 -7.66
C GLY A 38 -6.02 -4.08 -6.88
N ASP A 39 -5.14 -4.96 -7.31
CA ASP A 39 -4.86 -6.29 -6.85
C ASP A 39 -3.60 -6.27 -5.94
N LEU A 40 -3.54 -7.23 -5.02
CA LEU A 40 -2.38 -7.50 -4.19
C LEU A 40 -1.79 -8.85 -4.60
N TYR A 41 -0.53 -8.86 -4.96
CA TYR A 41 0.24 -10.08 -5.23
C TYR A 41 1.30 -10.29 -4.17
N VAL A 42 1.55 -11.56 -3.84
CA VAL A 42 2.67 -11.99 -3.02
C VAL A 42 3.61 -12.87 -3.84
N PHE A 43 4.91 -12.68 -3.67
CA PHE A 43 5.97 -13.50 -4.24
C PHE A 43 6.75 -14.15 -3.11
N ASP A 44 6.77 -15.48 -3.05
CA ASP A 44 7.65 -16.21 -2.14
C ASP A 44 9.02 -16.41 -2.81
N MET A 45 10.03 -15.78 -2.23
CA MET A 45 11.40 -15.79 -2.75
C MET A 45 12.13 -17.11 -2.53
N ARG A 46 11.58 -18.03 -1.74
CA ARG A 46 12.17 -19.36 -1.51
C ARG A 46 11.74 -20.34 -2.60
N SER A 47 10.45 -20.31 -2.95
CA SER A 47 9.87 -21.18 -4.00
C SER A 47 9.85 -20.53 -5.38
N HIS A 48 10.12 -19.22 -5.47
CA HIS A 48 9.94 -18.41 -6.68
C HIS A 48 8.51 -18.54 -7.24
N THR A 49 7.51 -18.41 -6.38
CA THR A 49 6.10 -18.50 -6.78
C THR A 49 5.33 -17.22 -6.46
N GLY A 50 4.49 -16.77 -7.40
CA GLY A 50 3.54 -15.69 -7.24
C GLY A 50 2.14 -16.20 -6.91
N SER A 51 1.37 -15.42 -6.16
CA SER A 51 -0.04 -15.68 -5.88
C SER A 51 -0.82 -14.38 -5.70
N LEU A 52 -2.03 -14.33 -6.24
CA LEU A 52 -2.99 -13.26 -5.97
C LEU A 52 -3.57 -13.43 -4.56
N ILE A 53 -3.64 -12.34 -3.80
CA ILE A 53 -4.36 -12.26 -2.51
C ILE A 53 -5.67 -11.51 -2.77
N PRO A 54 -6.84 -12.19 -2.72
CA PRO A 54 -8.13 -11.53 -2.91
C PRO A 54 -8.39 -10.49 -1.82
N LEU A 55 -8.65 -9.25 -2.24
CA LEU A 55 -8.87 -8.14 -1.31
C LEU A 55 -10.35 -7.97 -0.96
N THR A 56 -10.63 -7.79 0.33
CA THR A 56 -11.99 -7.64 0.88
C THR A 56 -12.09 -6.34 1.67
N GLN A 57 -13.28 -5.71 1.65
CA GLN A 57 -13.61 -4.57 2.52
C GLN A 57 -12.75 -3.31 2.31
N CYS A 58 -12.15 -3.18 1.13
CA CYS A 58 -11.27 -2.05 0.84
C CYS A 58 -12.04 -0.73 0.74
N PRO A 59 -11.43 0.39 1.18
CA PRO A 59 -12.09 1.68 1.27
C PRO A 59 -12.84 2.03 -0.03
N VAL A 60 -14.16 2.25 0.10
CA VAL A 60 -15.07 2.39 -1.04
C VAL A 60 -15.10 3.84 -1.49
N ALA A 61 -14.06 4.26 -2.19
CA ALA A 61 -14.08 5.52 -2.93
C ALA A 61 -13.22 5.42 -4.21
N GLY A 62 -13.49 4.44 -5.08
CA GLY A 62 -12.79 4.33 -6.37
C GLY A 62 -11.30 3.96 -6.29
N TRP A 63 -10.76 3.72 -5.09
CA TRP A 63 -9.34 3.54 -4.79
C TRP A 63 -8.83 2.10 -4.90
N ARG A 64 -9.52 1.22 -5.63
CA ARG A 64 -8.93 -0.11 -5.86
C ARG A 64 -7.66 0.06 -6.68
N GLY A 65 -7.70 0.84 -7.76
CA GLY A 65 -6.55 1.10 -8.62
C GLY A 65 -5.71 2.28 -8.15
N LEU A 66 -4.50 2.06 -7.64
CA LEU A 66 -3.60 3.12 -7.20
C LEU A 66 -2.22 3.00 -7.86
N ASN A 67 -1.86 3.98 -8.68
CA ASN A 67 -0.50 4.12 -9.21
C ASN A 67 0.35 4.97 -8.26
N GLN A 68 1.60 4.57 -8.05
CA GLN A 68 2.62 5.30 -7.27
C GLN A 68 2.17 5.66 -5.85
N ALA A 69 1.40 4.76 -5.22
CA ALA A 69 1.23 4.74 -3.78
C ALA A 69 2.52 4.23 -3.10
N SER A 70 2.63 4.45 -1.80
CA SER A 70 3.67 3.80 -0.99
C SER A 70 3.06 2.71 -0.12
N MET A 71 3.89 1.73 0.25
CA MET A 71 3.51 0.65 1.15
C MET A 71 4.66 0.35 2.11
N VAL A 72 4.33 0.20 3.38
CA VAL A 72 5.24 -0.22 4.45
C VAL A 72 4.67 -1.42 5.19
N HIS A 73 5.52 -2.18 5.86
CA HIS A 73 5.09 -3.28 6.72
C HIS A 73 5.19 -2.86 8.20
N TYR A 74 4.11 -3.07 8.95
CA TYR A 74 4.07 -2.77 10.38
C TYR A 74 3.16 -3.76 11.13
N LYS A 75 3.72 -4.42 12.15
CA LYS A 75 3.01 -5.39 13.02
C LYS A 75 2.14 -6.40 12.26
N GLY A 76 2.67 -6.99 11.20
CA GLY A 76 2.00 -8.02 10.40
C GLY A 76 0.98 -7.48 9.40
N GLN A 77 0.86 -6.16 9.25
CA GLN A 77 -0.04 -5.51 8.32
C GLN A 77 0.77 -4.79 7.24
N LEU A 78 0.21 -4.73 6.03
CA LEU A 78 0.71 -3.88 4.95
C LEU A 78 -0.02 -2.55 5.03
N VAL A 79 0.66 -1.45 5.31
CA VAL A 79 0.07 -0.11 5.44
C VAL A 79 0.37 0.68 4.19
N LEU A 80 -0.66 1.26 3.57
CA LEU A 80 -0.59 2.00 2.32
C LEU A 80 -1.00 3.46 2.52
N PHE A 81 -0.33 4.35 1.80
CA PHE A 81 -0.71 5.74 1.71
C PHE A 81 -0.54 6.28 0.28
N GLY A 82 -1.47 7.15 -0.11
CA GLY A 82 -1.39 7.89 -1.36
C GLY A 82 -1.65 7.07 -2.62
N GLY A 83 -1.16 7.57 -3.74
CA GLY A 83 -1.36 7.05 -5.08
C GLY A 83 -2.35 7.87 -5.92
N TYR A 84 -2.41 7.56 -7.21
CA TYR A 84 -3.30 8.20 -8.17
C TYR A 84 -4.19 7.17 -8.85
N SER A 85 -5.49 7.45 -8.92
CA SER A 85 -6.51 6.56 -9.50
C SER A 85 -6.79 6.81 -10.98
N GLY A 86 -6.04 7.69 -11.62
CA GLY A 86 -6.36 8.20 -12.95
C GLY A 86 -7.21 9.47 -12.95
N THR A 87 -7.89 9.75 -11.83
CA THR A 87 -8.72 10.94 -11.68
C THR A 87 -8.45 11.72 -10.40
N GLN A 88 -7.98 11.06 -9.34
CA GLN A 88 -7.81 11.67 -8.02
C GLN A 88 -6.52 11.19 -7.36
N TYR A 89 -5.90 12.07 -6.57
CA TYR A 89 -4.80 11.71 -5.68
C TYR A 89 -5.39 11.26 -4.34
N SER A 90 -5.05 10.04 -3.93
CA SER A 90 -5.51 9.48 -2.66
C SER A 90 -4.80 10.14 -1.50
N ASP A 91 -5.55 10.45 -0.45
CA ASP A 91 -5.06 10.85 0.87
C ASP A 91 -5.48 9.84 1.94
N VAL A 92 -5.85 8.63 1.53
CA VAL A 92 -6.32 7.56 2.41
C VAL A 92 -5.12 6.83 3.00
N LEU A 93 -5.09 6.70 4.33
CA LEU A 93 -4.19 5.79 5.04
C LEU A 93 -5.00 4.52 5.35
N TRP A 94 -4.54 3.37 4.88
CA TRP A 94 -5.27 2.13 5.06
C TRP A 94 -4.31 0.95 5.16
N SER A 95 -4.80 -0.19 5.61
CA SER A 95 -3.98 -1.40 5.73
C SER A 95 -4.63 -2.61 5.11
N ILE A 96 -3.80 -3.60 4.77
CA ILE A 96 -4.21 -4.92 4.32
C ILE A 96 -3.62 -5.95 5.28
N ASN A 97 -4.46 -6.86 5.78
CA ASN A 97 -3.99 -8.09 6.41
C ASN A 97 -3.55 -9.06 5.30
N PRO A 98 -2.24 -9.35 5.15
CA PRO A 98 -1.75 -10.16 4.04
C PRO A 98 -2.18 -11.63 4.11
N SER A 99 -2.65 -12.13 5.25
CA SER A 99 -3.12 -13.51 5.40
C SER A 99 -4.59 -13.68 5.00
N THR A 100 -5.40 -12.63 5.12
CA THR A 100 -6.85 -12.69 4.85
C THR A 100 -7.30 -11.82 3.69
N GLY A 101 -6.44 -10.90 3.23
CA GLY A 101 -6.78 -9.86 2.26
C GLY A 101 -7.76 -8.81 2.79
N PHE A 102 -8.04 -8.81 4.11
CA PHE A 102 -8.94 -7.83 4.71
C PHE A 102 -8.31 -6.45 4.73
N CYS A 103 -9.02 -5.48 4.17
CA CYS A 103 -8.64 -4.08 4.12
C CYS A 103 -9.29 -3.28 5.25
N MET A 104 -8.59 -2.30 5.82
CA MET A 104 -9.11 -1.41 6.86
C MET A 104 -8.67 0.04 6.62
N ASP A 105 -9.61 0.99 6.65
CA ASP A 105 -9.35 2.42 6.57
C ASP A 105 -8.92 2.96 7.95
N HIS A 106 -7.85 3.75 7.97
CA HIS A 106 -7.27 4.40 9.17
C HIS A 106 -7.24 5.93 9.03
N THR A 107 -7.99 6.47 8.07
CA THR A 107 -8.00 7.91 7.78
C THR A 107 -8.70 8.68 8.90
N VAL A 108 -7.96 9.57 9.56
CA VAL A 108 -8.48 10.47 10.59
C VAL A 108 -8.25 11.91 10.15
N LYS A 109 -9.19 12.45 9.37
CA LYS A 109 -9.08 13.81 8.83
C LYS A 109 -8.91 14.82 9.95
N SER A 110 -7.85 15.61 9.85
CA SER A 110 -7.51 16.75 10.70
C SER A 110 -6.90 17.84 9.82
N GLU A 111 -6.71 19.05 10.36
CA GLU A 111 -6.08 20.15 9.62
C GLU A 111 -4.65 19.82 9.18
N GLU A 112 -3.94 18.98 9.94
CA GLU A 112 -2.58 18.52 9.64
C GLU A 112 -2.55 17.24 8.79
N TRP A 113 -3.71 16.74 8.34
CA TRP A 113 -3.76 15.51 7.56
C TRP A 113 -3.03 15.68 6.22
N PRO A 114 -2.11 14.77 5.86
CA PRO A 114 -1.36 14.89 4.62
C PRO A 114 -2.28 14.90 3.40
N ALA A 115 -2.10 15.92 2.54
CA ALA A 115 -2.83 16.00 1.28
C ALA A 115 -2.56 14.80 0.38
N GLY A 116 -3.54 14.48 -0.46
CA GLY A 116 -3.46 13.34 -1.36
C GLY A 116 -2.35 13.51 -2.38
N ARG A 117 -1.58 12.45 -2.60
CA ARG A 117 -0.32 12.53 -3.35
C ARG A 117 0.09 11.20 -3.97
N GLN A 118 0.84 11.25 -5.06
CA GLN A 118 1.55 10.08 -5.64
C GLN A 118 3.06 10.36 -5.73
N SER A 119 3.86 9.35 -6.06
CA SER A 119 5.32 9.49 -6.27
C SER A 119 6.07 10.06 -5.05
N HIS A 120 5.51 9.89 -3.85
CA HIS A 120 6.19 10.24 -2.60
C HIS A 120 7.08 9.08 -2.15
N SER A 121 8.06 9.37 -1.30
CA SER A 121 8.82 8.33 -0.59
C SER A 121 8.18 8.09 0.76
N ALA A 122 8.17 6.83 1.21
CA ALA A 122 7.74 6.49 2.56
C ALA A 122 8.63 5.43 3.19
N VAL A 123 8.89 5.56 4.49
CA VAL A 123 9.69 4.61 5.27
C VAL A 123 9.11 4.42 6.67
N MET A 124 9.47 3.32 7.31
CA MET A 124 9.20 3.12 8.74
C MET A 124 10.28 3.79 9.59
N TRP A 125 9.86 4.45 10.67
CA TRP A 125 10.71 4.97 11.73
C TRP A 125 10.08 4.65 13.10
N GLY A 126 10.53 3.56 13.73
CA GLY A 126 9.86 3.01 14.90
C GLY A 126 8.42 2.61 14.60
N ASP A 127 7.47 3.11 15.38
CA ASP A 127 6.02 2.90 15.18
C ASP A 127 5.38 3.93 14.22
N LYS A 128 6.18 4.61 13.39
CA LYS A 128 5.69 5.68 12.51
C LYS A 128 6.00 5.39 11.05
N MET A 129 5.07 5.76 10.17
CA MET A 129 5.33 5.87 8.74
C MET A 129 5.65 7.33 8.41
N VAL A 130 6.85 7.57 7.89
CA VAL A 130 7.32 8.91 7.50
C VAL A 130 7.22 9.03 5.99
N VAL A 131 6.56 10.07 5.52
CA VAL A 131 6.30 10.35 4.10
C VAL A 131 6.96 11.66 3.70
N PHE A 132 7.68 11.68 2.58
CA PHE A 132 8.31 12.89 2.05
C PHE A 132 7.91 13.17 0.61
N GLY A 133 7.53 14.41 0.36
CA GLY A 133 7.31 14.97 -0.97
C GLY A 133 6.17 14.32 -1.74
N GLY A 134 6.39 14.12 -3.05
CA GLY A 134 5.39 13.63 -4.01
C GLY A 134 4.80 14.74 -4.86
N LYS A 135 3.66 14.44 -5.49
CA LYS A 135 2.94 15.39 -6.35
C LYS A 135 1.43 15.26 -6.16
N ASN A 136 0.74 16.38 -6.27
CA ASN A 136 -0.71 16.45 -6.39
C ASN A 136 -1.14 17.50 -7.44
N PHE A 137 -2.42 17.90 -7.44
CA PHE A 137 -2.94 18.92 -8.38
C PHE A 137 -2.29 20.29 -8.22
N GLY A 138 -1.79 20.63 -7.02
CA GLY A 138 -1.08 21.88 -6.75
C GLY A 138 0.38 21.87 -7.18
N GLY A 139 0.94 20.72 -7.59
CA GLY A 139 2.33 20.60 -8.04
C GLY A 139 3.16 19.65 -7.19
N LEU A 140 4.48 19.88 -7.19
CA LEU A 140 5.44 19.11 -6.41
C LEU A 140 5.37 19.50 -4.94
N LEU A 141 5.47 18.51 -4.07
CA LEU A 141 5.46 18.65 -2.62
C LEU A 141 6.87 18.45 -2.08
N SER A 142 7.18 19.10 -0.96
CA SER A 142 8.48 19.01 -0.26
C SER A 142 8.31 18.90 1.26
N ASP A 143 7.09 18.63 1.71
CA ASP A 143 6.74 18.44 3.10
C ASP A 143 7.14 17.05 3.61
N LEU A 144 7.34 16.98 4.93
CA LEU A 144 7.56 15.75 5.67
C LEU A 144 6.34 15.48 6.54
N CYS A 145 5.64 14.39 6.27
CA CYS A 145 4.44 13.97 6.98
C CYS A 145 4.74 12.72 7.81
N VAL A 146 4.06 12.57 8.95
CA VAL A 146 4.28 11.45 9.86
C VAL A 146 2.95 10.86 10.30
N PHE A 147 2.74 9.57 10.04
CA PHE A 147 1.62 8.80 10.58
C PHE A 147 2.09 7.99 11.78
N ASP A 148 1.46 8.20 12.94
CA ASP A 148 1.67 7.33 14.10
C ASP A 148 0.83 6.06 13.95
N LEU A 149 1.50 4.91 13.85
CA LEU A 149 0.84 3.62 13.64
C LEU A 149 0.64 2.85 14.95
N SER A 150 1.14 3.35 16.09
CA SER A 150 1.12 2.64 17.38
C SER A 150 -0.28 2.18 17.81
N GLY A 151 -1.31 2.99 17.52
CA GLY A 151 -2.70 2.71 17.86
C GLY A 151 -3.47 1.83 16.88
N LEU A 152 -2.94 1.55 15.68
CA LEU A 152 -3.75 0.94 14.62
C LEU A 152 -4.09 -0.54 14.85
N PHE A 153 -3.24 -1.28 15.57
CA PHE A 153 -3.34 -2.74 15.69
C PHE A 153 -3.27 -3.26 17.13
N VAL A 154 -3.73 -2.44 18.09
CA VAL A 154 -3.75 -2.82 19.51
C VAL A 154 -4.87 -3.85 19.75
N GLY A 155 -4.50 -5.12 19.91
CA GLY A 155 -5.45 -6.19 20.31
C GLY A 155 -5.40 -7.50 19.54
N ALA A 156 -4.57 -7.62 18.48
CA ALA A 156 -4.54 -8.83 17.64
C ALA A 156 -3.78 -10.03 18.24
N GLU A 157 -3.08 -9.88 19.38
CA GLU A 157 -2.26 -10.94 20.00
C GLU A 157 -2.96 -11.74 21.11
N ARG A 158 -4.28 -11.67 21.26
CA ARG A 158 -4.99 -12.54 22.23
C ARG A 158 -6.02 -13.43 21.57
N LYS A 159 -5.58 -14.62 21.16
CA LYS A 159 -6.22 -15.92 21.48
C LYS A 159 -5.46 -17.06 20.81
N ILE A 160 -4.57 -17.68 21.58
CA ILE A 160 -4.31 -19.11 21.49
C ILE A 160 -4.66 -19.63 22.90
N GLU A 161 -5.86 -20.18 23.03
CA GLU A 161 -6.24 -21.14 24.08
C GLU A 161 -6.45 -22.49 23.39
#